data_AF-A0A180H448-F1
#
_entry.id   AF-A0A180H448-F1
#
_cell.length_a   1.000
_cell.length_b   1.000
_cell.length_c   1.000
_cell.angle_alpha   90.00
_cell.angle_beta   90.00
_cell.angle_gamma   90.00
#
_symmetry.space_group_name_H-M   'P 1'
#
loop_
_entity.id
_entity.type
_entity.pdbx_description
1 polymer ?
#
loop_
_entity_poly.entity_id
_entity_poly.type
_entity_poly.pdbx_seq_one_letter_code
_entity_poly.pdbx_strand_id
1 'polypeptide(L)'
;MAYYSAGGRDRLYLGFFLIHAISAICVDVQPLLPPALQLDVFKRLLDFYLENTSDPLMLSARLQDPNYLWFRWFLIHEALFFMPCFILGIRGLLKGTPSIYPILLAYAAAASTTTATCFVVLVLGDHKVPLTPTQFMFLLSAYGPFFLIPAVMLVDMYHRIHRLIGPDPSKLKGKKKA
;
A
#
# COMPACT_ATOMS: atom_id res chain seq x y z
N MET A 1 -20.30 21.37 12.38
CA MET A 1 -19.12 20.93 13.15
C MET A 1 -17.96 20.75 12.19
N ALA A 2 -17.04 21.72 12.15
CA ALA A 2 -15.81 21.59 11.39
C ALA A 2 -14.81 20.76 12.23
N TYR A 3 -14.48 19.54 11.78
CA TYR A 3 -13.43 18.77 12.41
C TYR A 3 -12.08 19.39 12.00
N TYR A 4 -11.46 20.08 12.95
CA TYR A 4 -10.20 20.79 12.82
C TYR A 4 -9.02 19.84 12.59
N SER A 5 -8.08 20.30 11.76
CA SER A 5 -6.67 19.89 11.60
C SER A 5 -6.39 18.39 11.60
N ALA A 6 -6.09 17.85 10.41
CA ALA A 6 -5.47 16.54 10.25
C ALA A 6 -4.29 16.39 11.22
N GLY A 7 -4.41 15.47 12.18
CA GLY A 7 -3.35 15.18 13.15
C GLY A 7 -2.05 14.78 12.44
N GLY A 8 -0.91 14.80 13.15
CA GLY A 8 0.39 14.48 12.54
C GLY A 8 0.40 13.16 11.74
N ARG A 9 -0.33 12.14 12.23
CA ARG A 9 -0.51 10.84 11.55
C ARG A 9 -1.35 10.95 10.27
N ASP A 10 -2.39 11.78 10.26
CA ASP A 10 -3.26 11.95 9.09
C ASP A 10 -2.51 12.68 7.96
N ARG A 11 -1.60 13.61 8.30
CA ARG A 11 -0.69 14.24 7.32
C ARG A 11 0.32 13.24 6.75
N LEU A 12 0.87 12.37 7.59
CA LEU A 12 1.75 11.28 7.14
C LEU A 12 1.02 10.36 6.16
N TYR A 13 -0.20 9.92 6.51
CA TYR A 13 -1.01 9.05 5.64
C TYR A 13 -1.39 9.75 4.33
N LEU A 14 -1.71 11.04 4.38
CA LEU A 14 -1.98 11.83 3.18
C LEU A 14 -0.76 11.89 2.25
N GLY A 15 0.41 12.23 2.78
CA GLY A 15 1.65 12.26 2.01
C GLY A 15 2.01 10.89 1.44
N PHE A 16 1.83 9.83 2.24
CA PHE A 16 2.00 8.45 1.80
C PHE A 16 1.08 8.10 0.63
N PHE A 17 -0.23 8.38 0.73
CA PHE A 17 -1.15 8.09 -0.37
C PHE A 17 -0.82 8.83 -1.66
N LEU A 18 -0.30 10.06 -1.58
CA LEU A 18 0.12 10.82 -2.76
C LEU A 18 1.35 10.16 -3.41
N ILE A 19 2.38 9.84 -2.62
CA ILE A 19 3.59 9.19 -3.12
C ILE A 19 3.26 7.79 -3.68
N HIS A 20 2.43 7.03 -2.98
CA HIS A 20 2.02 5.69 -3.39
C HIS A 20 1.21 5.74 -4.69
N ALA A 21 0.26 6.67 -4.83
CA ALA A 21 -0.48 6.82 -6.09
C ALA A 21 0.44 7.14 -7.28
N ILE A 22 1.43 8.00 -7.08
CA ILE A 22 2.42 8.31 -8.13
C ILE A 22 3.26 7.08 -8.45
N SER A 23 3.78 6.38 -7.43
CA SER A 23 4.57 5.15 -7.60
C SER A 23 3.78 4.09 -8.37
N ALA A 24 2.54 3.83 -7.96
CA ALA A 24 1.66 2.83 -8.55
C ALA A 24 1.42 3.11 -10.05
N ILE A 25 1.12 4.36 -10.40
CA ILE A 25 0.95 4.75 -11.80
C ILE A 25 2.26 4.59 -12.57
N CYS A 26 3.38 5.04 -12.01
CA CYS A 26 4.66 5.09 -12.69
C CYS A 26 5.34 3.73 -12.86
N VAL A 27 5.11 2.79 -11.93
CA VAL A 27 5.88 1.55 -11.81
C VAL A 27 4.95 0.35 -11.80
N ASP A 28 4.06 0.23 -10.80
CA ASP A 28 3.35 -1.02 -10.51
C ASP A 28 2.26 -1.39 -11.54
N VAL A 29 1.57 -0.38 -12.09
CA VAL A 29 0.55 -0.60 -13.13
C VAL A 29 1.19 -0.90 -14.50
N GLN A 30 2.44 -0.49 -14.71
CA GLN A 30 3.07 -0.53 -16.04
C GLN A 30 3.21 -1.96 -16.62
N PRO A 31 3.62 -3.00 -15.87
CA PRO A 31 3.65 -4.38 -16.37
C PRO A 31 2.30 -4.96 -16.75
N LEU A 32 1.18 -4.34 -16.35
CA LEU A 32 -0.18 -4.80 -16.66
C LEU A 32 -0.71 -4.19 -17.97
N LEU A 33 -0.13 -3.08 -18.42
CA LEU A 33 -0.62 -2.38 -19.60
C LEU A 33 -0.13 -3.06 -20.88
N PRO A 34 -0.99 -3.21 -21.90
CA PRO A 34 -0.53 -3.60 -23.22
C PRO A 34 0.39 -2.50 -23.79
N PRO A 35 1.37 -2.84 -24.64
CA PRO A 35 2.35 -1.87 -25.15
C PRO A 35 1.77 -0.62 -25.81
N ALA A 36 0.55 -0.71 -26.35
CA ALA A 36 -0.17 0.39 -26.99
C ALA A 36 -0.74 1.43 -26.00
N LEU A 37 -1.03 1.03 -24.75
CA LEU A 37 -1.54 1.93 -23.70
C LEU A 37 -0.43 2.49 -22.81
N GLN A 38 0.76 1.91 -22.89
CA GLN A 38 1.89 2.30 -22.08
C GLN A 38 2.62 3.50 -22.72
N LEU A 39 2.57 4.66 -22.07
CA LEU A 39 3.25 5.87 -22.54
C LEU A 39 4.77 5.71 -22.46
N ASP A 40 5.50 6.31 -23.41
CA ASP A 40 6.95 6.17 -23.51
C ASP A 40 7.69 6.72 -22.29
N VAL A 41 7.15 7.76 -21.64
CA VAL A 41 7.72 8.29 -20.38
C VAL A 41 7.74 7.23 -19.29
N PHE A 42 6.65 6.46 -19.14
CA PHE A 42 6.55 5.45 -18.09
C PHE A 42 7.33 4.19 -18.44
N LYS A 43 7.44 3.84 -19.73
CA LYS A 43 8.36 2.79 -20.19
C LYS A 43 9.79 3.09 -19.77
N ARG A 44 10.29 4.28 -20.11
CA ARG A 44 11.65 4.71 -19.78
C ARG A 44 11.90 4.79 -18.29
N LEU A 45 10.90 5.21 -17.51
CA LEU A 45 11.00 5.25 -16.06
C LEU A 45 11.09 3.84 -15.46
N LEU A 46 10.29 2.89 -15.95
CA LEU A 46 10.36 1.49 -15.53
C LEU A 46 11.69 0.85 -15.98
N ASP A 47 12.17 1.15 -17.19
CA ASP A 47 13.47 0.71 -17.70
C ASP A 47 14.59 1.18 -16.76
N PHE A 48 14.64 2.48 -16.49
CA PHE A 48 15.59 3.07 -15.55
C PHE A 48 15.51 2.42 -14.16
N TYR A 49 14.30 2.23 -13.63
CA TYR A 49 14.11 1.55 -12.35
C TYR A 49 14.73 0.14 -12.35
N LEU A 50 14.42 -0.68 -13.37
CA LEU A 50 14.88 -2.06 -13.44
C LEU A 50 16.39 -2.17 -13.69
N GLU A 51 16.94 -1.30 -14.52
CA GLU A 51 18.39 -1.23 -14.79
C GLU A 51 19.18 -0.87 -13.53
N ASN A 52 18.68 0.06 -12.72
CA ASN A 52 19.37 0.50 -11.51
C ASN A 52 19.17 -0.43 -10.30
N THR A 53 18.01 -1.08 -10.19
CA THR A 53 17.64 -1.84 -8.99
C THR A 53 17.74 -3.35 -9.15
N SER A 54 17.60 -3.86 -10.38
CA SER A 54 17.45 -5.29 -10.66
C SER A 54 16.33 -5.95 -9.83
N ASP A 55 15.24 -5.22 -9.55
CA ASP A 55 14.12 -5.72 -8.77
C ASP A 55 13.58 -7.05 -9.35
N PRO A 56 13.71 -8.17 -8.62
CA PRO A 56 13.36 -9.49 -9.14
C PRO A 56 11.85 -9.66 -9.34
N LEU A 57 11.02 -8.99 -8.54
CA LEU A 57 9.57 -9.07 -8.62
C LEU A 57 9.06 -8.31 -9.84
N MET A 58 9.51 -7.06 -10.00
CA MET A 58 9.11 -6.23 -11.13
C MET A 58 9.66 -6.75 -12.46
N LEU A 59 10.88 -7.30 -12.46
CA LEU A 59 11.43 -7.99 -13.64
C LEU A 59 10.58 -9.22 -14.02
N SER A 60 10.18 -10.03 -13.03
CA SER A 60 9.33 -11.20 -13.26
C SER A 60 7.93 -10.82 -13.77
N ALA A 61 7.35 -9.73 -13.26
CA ALA A 61 6.10 -9.19 -13.77
C ALA A 61 6.23 -8.72 -15.23
N ARG A 62 7.29 -7.98 -15.55
CA ARG A 62 7.55 -7.50 -16.91
C ARG A 62 7.74 -8.63 -17.91
N LEU A 63 8.48 -9.67 -17.53
CA LEU A 63 8.71 -10.87 -18.35
C LEU A 63 7.51 -11.82 -18.39
N GLN A 64 6.43 -11.49 -17.66
CA GLN A 64 5.22 -12.30 -17.57
C GLN A 64 5.49 -13.74 -17.08
N ASP A 65 6.42 -13.90 -16.14
CA ASP A 65 6.84 -15.20 -15.61
C ASP A 65 5.65 -15.92 -14.94
N PRO A 66 5.27 -17.14 -15.39
CA PRO A 66 4.15 -17.89 -14.83
C PRO A 66 4.35 -18.28 -13.35
N ASN A 67 5.59 -18.34 -12.84
CA ASN A 67 5.86 -18.64 -11.43
C ASN A 67 5.52 -17.45 -10.50
N TYR A 68 5.34 -16.25 -11.07
CA TYR A 68 5.04 -15.01 -10.35
C TYR A 68 3.62 -14.50 -10.62
N LEU A 69 2.70 -15.38 -11.01
CA LEU A 69 1.28 -15.04 -11.19
C LEU A 69 0.66 -14.42 -9.92
N TRP A 70 1.10 -14.85 -8.74
CA TRP A 70 0.68 -14.27 -7.46
C TRP A 70 1.08 -12.79 -7.34
N PHE A 71 2.28 -12.41 -7.81
CA PHE A 71 2.75 -11.03 -7.75
C PHE A 71 2.02 -10.16 -8.77
N ARG A 72 1.78 -10.70 -9.98
CA ARG A 72 0.94 -10.03 -10.98
C ARG A 72 -0.48 -9.80 -10.46
N TRP A 73 -1.02 -10.74 -9.70
CA TRP A 73 -2.31 -10.55 -9.02
C TRP A 73 -2.25 -9.41 -8.00
N PHE A 74 -1.15 -9.24 -7.26
CA PHE A 74 -0.98 -8.08 -6.37
C PHE A 74 -0.95 -6.76 -7.13
N LEU A 75 -0.27 -6.69 -8.28
CA LEU A 75 -0.29 -5.48 -9.13
C LEU A 75 -1.71 -5.18 -9.64
N ILE A 76 -2.47 -6.21 -10.04
CA ILE A 76 -3.87 -6.05 -10.44
C ILE A 76 -4.72 -5.57 -9.27
N HIS A 77 -4.51 -6.14 -8.08
CA HIS A 77 -5.19 -5.74 -6.86
C HIS A 77 -4.88 -4.28 -6.51
N GLU A 78 -3.64 -3.84 -6.70
CA GLU A 78 -3.26 -2.45 -6.52
C GLU A 78 -4.00 -1.52 -7.50
N ALA A 79 -4.02 -1.88 -8.79
CA ALA A 79 -4.73 -1.11 -9.81
C ALA A 79 -6.24 -1.02 -9.54
N LEU A 80 -6.88 -2.10 -9.08
CA LEU A 80 -8.34 -2.18 -8.94
C LEU A 80 -8.85 -1.78 -7.56
N PHE A 81 -8.08 -1.99 -6.50
CA PHE A 81 -8.51 -1.74 -5.11
C PHE A 81 -7.74 -0.59 -4.46
N PHE A 82 -6.41 -0.55 -4.59
CA PHE A 82 -5.62 0.48 -3.90
C PHE A 82 -5.80 1.84 -4.55
N MET A 83 -5.81 1.93 -5.87
CA MET A 83 -6.01 3.20 -6.59
C MET A 83 -7.31 3.93 -6.20
N PRO A 84 -8.50 3.28 -6.17
CA PRO A 84 -9.70 3.88 -5.59
C PRO A 84 -9.53 4.28 -4.12
N CYS A 85 -8.89 3.45 -3.31
CA CYS A 85 -8.62 3.74 -1.90
C CYS A 85 -7.71 4.96 -1.72
N PHE A 86 -6.75 5.22 -2.61
CA PHE A 86 -5.91 6.41 -2.57
C PHE A 86 -6.76 7.67 -2.74
N ILE A 87 -7.63 7.69 -3.75
CA ILE A 87 -8.50 8.83 -4.04
C ILE A 87 -9.46 9.09 -2.87
N LEU A 88 -10.12 8.03 -2.38
CA LEU A 88 -11.05 8.14 -1.26
C LEU A 88 -10.32 8.51 0.04
N GLY A 89 -9.15 7.92 0.29
CA GLY A 89 -8.32 8.16 1.46
C GLY A 89 -7.84 9.59 1.52
N ILE A 90 -7.28 10.12 0.43
CA ILE A 90 -6.88 11.54 0.31
C ILE A 90 -8.07 12.45 0.61
N ARG A 91 -9.22 12.22 -0.05
CA ARG A 91 -10.41 13.05 0.15
C ARG A 91 -10.95 12.96 1.58
N GLY A 92 -10.99 11.77 2.16
CA GLY A 92 -11.51 11.53 3.51
C GLY A 92 -10.60 12.11 4.60
N LEU A 93 -9.28 11.98 4.44
CA LEU A 93 -8.28 12.56 5.34
C LEU A 93 -8.30 14.10 5.29
N LEU A 94 -8.40 14.69 4.10
CA LEU A 94 -8.53 16.15 3.95
C LEU A 94 -9.81 16.70 4.58
N LYS A 95 -10.92 15.94 4.50
CA LYS A 95 -12.19 16.31 5.13
C LYS A 95 -12.26 16.00 6.63
N GLY A 96 -11.36 15.17 7.15
CA GLY A 96 -11.38 14.73 8.55
C GLY A 96 -12.60 13.89 8.94
N THR A 97 -13.21 13.17 8.00
CA THR A 97 -14.47 12.43 8.25
C THR A 97 -14.22 11.00 8.72
N PRO A 98 -14.81 10.54 9.85
CA PRO A 98 -14.63 9.18 10.36
C PRO A 98 -15.11 8.05 9.44
N SER A 99 -16.01 8.36 8.50
CA SER A 99 -16.53 7.39 7.53
C SER A 99 -15.45 6.77 6.63
N ILE A 100 -14.26 7.38 6.53
CA ILE A 100 -13.15 6.84 5.73
C ILE A 100 -12.40 5.72 6.45
N TYR A 101 -12.46 5.64 7.78
CA TYR A 101 -11.62 4.71 8.56
C TYR A 101 -11.78 3.24 8.16
N PRO A 102 -12.98 2.71 7.86
CA PRO A 102 -13.12 1.31 7.41
C PRO A 102 -12.41 1.03 6.09
N ILE A 103 -12.44 1.98 5.13
CA ILE A 103 -11.75 1.85 3.85
C ILE A 103 -10.23 1.91 4.06
N LEU A 104 -9.75 2.83 4.89
CA LEU A 104 -8.33 2.91 5.24
C LEU A 104 -7.85 1.65 5.95
N LEU A 105 -8.67 1.07 6.83
CA LEU A 105 -8.37 -0.20 7.51
C LEU A 105 -8.22 -1.35 6.49
N ALA A 106 -9.19 -1.50 5.58
CA ALA A 106 -9.17 -2.55 4.57
C ALA A 106 -7.97 -2.41 3.61
N TYR A 107 -7.73 -1.18 3.14
CA TYR A 107 -6.54 -0.85 2.36
C TYR A 107 -5.25 -1.19 3.12
N ALA A 108 -5.13 -0.73 4.37
CA ALA A 108 -3.93 -0.91 5.16
C ALA A 108 -3.61 -2.39 5.44
N ALA A 109 -4.65 -3.20 5.70
CA ALA A 109 -4.51 -4.65 5.85
C ALA A 109 -4.00 -5.30 4.56
N ALA A 110 -4.60 -4.96 3.41
CA ALA A 110 -4.21 -5.53 2.13
C ALA A 110 -2.78 -5.09 1.74
N ALA A 111 -2.49 -3.79 1.77
CA ALA A 111 -1.18 -3.24 1.40
C ALA A 111 -0.05 -3.75 2.29
N SER A 112 -0.25 -3.79 3.62
CA SER A 112 0.77 -4.36 4.51
C SER A 112 1.01 -5.84 4.22
N THR A 113 -0.02 -6.62 3.90
CA THR A 113 0.12 -8.06 3.62
C THR A 113 0.82 -8.32 2.28
N THR A 114 0.40 -7.63 1.21
CA THR A 114 1.02 -7.80 -0.12
C THR A 114 2.48 -7.37 -0.09
N THR A 115 2.79 -6.21 0.49
CA THR A 115 4.18 -5.73 0.58
C THR A 115 5.01 -6.58 1.54
N ALA A 116 4.46 -7.09 2.64
CA ALA A 116 5.18 -8.05 3.50
C ALA A 116 5.54 -9.33 2.73
N THR A 117 4.63 -9.83 1.88
CA THR A 117 4.89 -10.99 1.03
C THR A 117 6.04 -10.70 0.06
N CYS A 118 6.03 -9.52 -0.59
CA CYS A 118 7.14 -9.08 -1.44
C CYS A 118 8.46 -8.98 -0.66
N PHE A 119 8.41 -8.48 0.57
CA PHE A 119 9.57 -8.35 1.45
C PHE A 119 10.17 -9.72 1.81
N VAL A 120 9.32 -10.70 2.12
CA VAL A 120 9.74 -12.09 2.37
C VAL A 120 10.43 -12.68 1.15
N VAL A 121 9.87 -12.50 -0.05
CA VAL A 121 10.49 -12.97 -1.29
C VAL A 121 11.82 -12.27 -1.53
N LEU A 122 11.91 -10.95 -1.30
CA LEU A 122 13.15 -10.20 -1.47
C LEU A 122 14.27 -10.68 -0.53
N VAL A 123 13.95 -10.98 0.73
CA VAL A 123 14.95 -11.34 1.75
C VAL A 123 15.30 -12.82 1.75
N LEU A 124 14.33 -13.70 1.49
CA LEU A 124 14.48 -15.16 1.63
C LEU A 124 14.39 -15.93 0.31
N GLY A 125 13.95 -15.27 -0.77
CA GLY A 125 13.75 -15.91 -2.07
C GLY A 125 15.06 -16.11 -2.83
N ASP A 126 15.10 -17.19 -3.61
CA ASP A 126 16.18 -17.43 -4.57
C ASP A 126 15.94 -16.58 -5.83
N HIS A 127 16.73 -15.50 -5.94
CA HIS A 127 16.64 -14.57 -7.06
C HIS A 127 17.38 -15.11 -8.27
N LYS A 128 16.72 -15.15 -9.44
CA LYS A 128 17.35 -15.54 -10.72
C LYS A 128 18.58 -14.67 -11.04
N VAL A 129 18.53 -13.41 -10.65
CA VAL A 129 19.63 -12.44 -10.77
C VAL A 129 20.08 -12.09 -9.35
N PRO A 130 21.33 -12.40 -8.96
CA PRO A 130 21.84 -12.03 -7.65
C PRO A 130 21.87 -10.52 -7.47
N LEU A 131 21.34 -10.04 -6.34
CA LEU A 131 21.35 -8.63 -5.98
C LEU A 131 22.69 -8.25 -5.36
N THR A 132 23.25 -7.12 -5.79
CA THR A 132 24.38 -6.50 -5.07
C THR A 132 23.91 -5.98 -3.70
N PRO A 133 24.80 -5.84 -2.70
CA PRO A 133 24.43 -5.27 -1.39
C PRO A 133 23.75 -3.89 -1.50
N THR A 134 24.21 -3.05 -2.43
CA THR A 134 23.63 -1.72 -2.66
C THR A 134 22.22 -1.81 -3.23
N GLN A 135 21.98 -2.66 -4.23
CA GLN A 135 20.64 -2.88 -4.78
C GLN A 135 19.70 -3.47 -3.75
N PHE A 136 20.16 -4.44 -2.97
CA PHE A 136 19.39 -5.05 -1.90
C PHE A 136 18.98 -4.01 -0.84
N MET A 137 19.92 -3.18 -0.38
CA MET A 137 19.62 -2.10 0.57
C MET A 137 18.68 -1.05 -0.02
N PHE A 138 18.84 -0.71 -1.29
CA PHE A 138 17.92 0.18 -1.99
C PHE A 138 16.50 -0.39 -2.01
N LEU A 139 16.34 -1.65 -2.41
CA LEU A 139 15.04 -2.33 -2.44
C LEU A 139 14.43 -2.43 -1.04
N LEU A 140 15.22 -2.77 0.00
CA LEU A 140 14.72 -2.73 1.38
C LEU A 140 14.21 -1.34 1.77
N SER A 141 14.90 -0.28 1.34
CA SER A 141 14.47 1.10 1.60
C SER A 141 13.24 1.51 0.78
N ALA A 142 13.03 0.91 -0.39
CA ALA A 142 11.87 1.14 -1.23
C ALA A 142 10.63 0.41 -0.69
N TYR A 143 10.74 -0.89 -0.39
CA TYR A 143 9.63 -1.71 0.10
C TYR A 143 9.30 -1.44 1.58
N GLY A 144 10.30 -1.11 2.40
CA GLY A 144 10.15 -0.94 3.85
C GLY A 144 9.08 0.08 4.26
N PRO A 145 9.12 1.34 3.78
CA PRO A 145 8.09 2.34 4.08
C PRO A 145 6.70 1.93 3.60
N PHE A 146 6.61 1.27 2.44
CA PHE A 146 5.35 0.79 1.87
C PHE A 146 4.75 -0.38 2.65
N PHE A 147 5.54 -1.10 3.44
CA PHE A 147 5.04 -2.06 4.42
C PHE A 147 4.69 -1.39 5.76
N LEU A 148 5.64 -0.62 6.32
CA LEU A 148 5.54 -0.09 7.68
C LEU A 148 4.41 0.93 7.83
N ILE A 149 4.23 1.84 6.88
CA ILE A 149 3.20 2.87 6.98
C ILE A 149 1.79 2.25 6.94
N PRO A 150 1.45 1.34 6.00
CA PRO A 150 0.20 0.59 6.06
C PRO A 150 0.04 -0.24 7.33
N ALA A 151 1.09 -0.91 7.83
CA ALA A 151 0.98 -1.67 9.08
C ALA A 151 0.62 -0.78 10.28
N VAL A 152 1.22 0.41 10.39
CA VAL A 152 0.87 1.39 11.41
C VAL A 152 -0.54 1.95 11.19
N MET A 153 -0.92 2.23 9.93
CA MET A 153 -2.25 2.70 9.57
C MET A 153 -3.33 1.69 9.94
N LEU A 154 -3.08 0.39 9.74
CA LEU A 154 -3.99 -0.71 10.10
C LEU A 154 -4.32 -0.65 11.59
N VAL A 155 -3.30 -0.60 12.44
CA VAL A 155 -3.46 -0.53 13.90
C VAL A 155 -4.14 0.77 14.32
N ASP A 156 -3.81 1.90 13.70
CA ASP A 156 -4.44 3.18 14.02
C ASP A 156 -5.93 3.21 13.65
N MET A 157 -6.28 2.78 12.43
CA MET A 157 -7.68 2.76 11.98
C MET A 157 -8.51 1.79 12.81
N TYR A 158 -7.96 0.64 13.21
CA TYR A 158 -8.64 -0.30 14.10
C TYR A 158 -9.02 0.39 15.42
N HIS A 159 -8.07 1.07 16.07
CA HIS A 159 -8.33 1.77 17.32
C HIS A 159 -9.32 2.93 17.17
N ARG A 160 -9.24 3.70 16.08
CA ARG A 160 -10.18 4.79 15.81
C ARG A 160 -11.61 4.26 15.63
N ILE A 161 -11.78 3.20 14.86
CA ILE A 161 -13.09 2.56 14.65
C ILE A 161 -13.63 1.99 15.98
N HIS A 162 -12.80 1.24 16.71
CA HIS A 162 -13.20 0.63 17.98
C HIS A 162 -13.66 1.67 19.01
N ARG A 163 -12.98 2.83 19.09
CA ARG A 163 -13.38 3.95 19.96
C ARG A 163 -14.73 4.54 19.59
N LEU A 164 -15.09 4.55 18.30
CA LEU A 164 -16.36 5.09 17.82
C LEU A 164 -17.55 4.15 18.06
N ILE A 165 -17.32 2.83 18.02
CA ILE A 165 -18.35 1.83 18.32
C ILE A 165 -18.75 1.87 19.81
N GLY A 166 -17.79 2.21 20.70
CA GLY A 166 -18.03 2.33 22.13
C GLY A 166 -18.34 0.98 22.81
N PRO A 167 -18.49 0.96 24.15
CA PRO A 167 -18.88 -0.25 24.87
C PRO A 167 -20.35 -0.59 24.61
N ASP A 168 -20.65 -1.89 24.52
CA ASP A 168 -22.01 -2.40 24.31
C ASP A 168 -22.99 -1.84 25.38
N PRO A 169 -24.02 -1.09 24.97
CA PRO A 169 -25.03 -0.55 25.89
C PRO A 169 -25.74 -1.63 26.71
N SER A 170 -25.80 -2.87 26.20
CA SER A 170 -26.39 -4.02 26.91
C SER A 170 -25.64 -4.33 28.21
N LYS A 171 -24.31 -4.10 28.25
CA LYS A 171 -23.46 -4.31 29.42
C LYS A 171 -23.58 -3.21 30.47
N LEU A 172 -24.11 -2.05 30.12
CA LEU A 172 -24.34 -0.93 31.06
C LEU A 172 -25.67 -1.07 31.83
N LYS A 173 -26.67 -1.75 31.25
CA LYS A 173 -27.96 -2.01 31.94
C LYS A 173 -27.86 -3.02 33.08
N GLY A 174 -26.87 -3.92 33.08
CA GLY A 174 -26.68 -4.94 34.12
C GLY A 174 -26.07 -4.43 35.44
N LYS A 175 -25.53 -3.21 35.49
CA LYS A 175 -24.84 -2.67 36.67
C LYS A 175 -25.67 -1.74 37.57
N LYS A 176 -26.97 -1.56 37.30
CA LYS A 176 -27.85 -0.66 38.07
C LYS A 176 -28.75 -1.35 39.12
N LYS A 177 -28.41 -2.57 39.55
CA LYS A 177 -29.07 -3.23 40.69
C LYS A 177 -28.02 -3.81 41.64
N ALA A 178 -27.49 -2.96 42.52
CA ALA A 178 -26.87 -3.33 43.79
C ALA A 178 -26.96 -2.11 44.70
#